data_AF-A0A0D0BZD4-F1
#
_entry.id   AF-A0A0D0BZD4-F1
#
_cell.length_a   1.000
_cell.length_b   1.000
_cell.length_c   1.000
_cell.angle_alpha   90.00
_cell.angle_beta   90.00
_cell.angle_gamma   90.00
#
_symmetry.space_group_name_H-M   'P 1'
#
loop_
_entity.id
_entity.type
_entity.pdbx_description
1 polymer ?
#
loop_
_entity_poly.entity_id
_entity_poly.type
_entity_poly.pdbx_seq_one_letter_code
_entity_poly.pdbx_strand_id
1 'polypeptide(L)' 'SILAAYTYDNFDVNLKSQVPMEEKSNNSLKHLTSGLLFPLSHGVKVDDLKCLEDL' A
#
# COMPACT_ATOMS: atom_id res chain seq x y z
N SER A 1 7.88 -8.00 -23.07
CA SER A 1 7.54 -7.00 -22.04
C SER A 1 6.89 -7.74 -20.88
N ILE A 2 7.28 -7.47 -19.63
CA ILE A 2 6.65 -8.03 -18.42
C ILE A 2 5.66 -6.99 -17.92
N LEU A 3 4.39 -7.36 -17.75
CA LEU A 3 3.38 -6.51 -17.13
C LEU A 3 3.33 -6.77 -15.62
N ALA A 4 3.01 -5.76 -14.82
CA ALA A 4 2.92 -5.88 -13.37
C ALA A 4 1.79 -5.00 -12.82
N ALA A 5 1.18 -5.45 -11.73
CA ALA A 5 0.19 -4.68 -10.99
C ALA A 5 0.82 -4.11 -9.72
N TYR A 6 0.40 -2.88 -9.40
CA TYR A 6 0.76 -2.16 -8.19
C TYR A 6 -0.51 -1.94 -7.39
N THR A 7 -0.54 -2.40 -6.15
CA THR A 7 -1.66 -2.18 -5.24
C THR A 7 -1.19 -1.46 -4.00
N TYR A 8 -1.96 -0.49 -3.53
CA TYR A 8 -1.66 0.29 -2.33
C TYR A 8 -2.78 0.11 -1.31
N ASP A 9 -2.42 0.02 -0.03
CA ASP A 9 -3.37 -0.01 1.08
C ASP A 9 -2.92 0.93 2.19
N ASN A 10 -3.82 1.79 2.66
CA ASN A 10 -3.57 2.78 3.71
C ASN A 10 -4.14 2.28 5.03
N PHE A 11 -3.32 2.21 6.08
CA PHE A 11 -3.72 1.67 7.37
C PHE A 11 -3.07 2.43 8.52
N ASP A 12 -3.78 2.46 9.65
CA ASP A 12 -3.28 3.06 10.88
C ASP A 12 -2.71 1.98 11.80
N VAL A 13 -1.53 2.24 12.37
CA VAL A 13 -0.86 1.34 13.32
C VAL A 13 -0.60 2.08 14.63
N ASN A 14 -0.96 1.43 15.74
CA ASN A 14 -0.58 1.89 17.07
C ASN A 14 0.76 1.29 17.49
N LEU A 15 1.85 2.05 17.36
CA LEU A 15 3.20 1.64 17.74
C LEU A 15 3.43 1.94 19.22
N LYS A 16 3.32 0.91 20.07
CA LYS A 16 3.62 1.02 21.51
C LYS A 16 5.14 1.05 21.72
N SER A 17 5.66 2.12 22.32
CA SER A 17 7.05 2.18 22.77
C SER A 17 7.24 1.32 24.02
N GLN A 18 8.29 0.50 24.06
CA GLN A 18 8.72 -0.22 25.27
C GLN A 18 9.60 0.64 26.20
N VAL A 19 10.04 1.81 25.75
CA VAL A 19 10.89 2.70 26.55
C VAL A 19 10.01 3.44 27.56
N PRO A 20 10.27 3.34 28.87
CA PRO A 20 9.68 4.24 29.85
C PRO A 20 10.29 5.62 29.60
N MET A 21 9.60 6.47 28.85
CA MET A 21 10.13 7.78 28.46
C MET A 21 9.21 8.90 28.93
N GLU A 22 9.84 9.78 29.71
CA GLU A 22 9.62 11.22 29.84
C GLU A 22 8.60 11.84 28.86
N GLU A 23 7.73 12.69 29.40
CA GLU A 23 6.60 13.37 28.75
C GLU A 23 6.98 14.14 27.48
N LYS A 24 7.17 13.44 26.36
CA LYS A 24 7.04 14.00 25.02
C LYS A 24 5.84 13.35 24.37
N SER A 25 4.95 14.16 23.82
CA SER A 25 3.70 13.77 23.15
C SER A 25 3.96 12.96 21.87
N ASN A 26 4.53 11.77 22.01
CA ASN A 26 4.72 10.83 20.93
C ASN A 26 3.36 10.24 20.57
N ASN A 27 2.71 10.78 19.54
CA ASN A 27 1.50 10.18 18.98
C ASN A 27 1.82 8.75 18.51
N SER A 28 1.30 7.76 19.23
CA SER A 28 1.56 6.34 18.97
C SER A 28 0.80 5.83 17.75
N LEU A 29 -0.26 6.53 17.34
CA LEU A 29 -0.99 6.26 16.11
C LEU A 29 -0.21 6.80 14.91
N LYS A 30 0.17 5.91 14.00
CA LYS A 30 0.87 6.21 12.75
C LYS A 30 0.02 5.84 11.55
N HIS A 31 -0.10 6.76 10.60
CA HIS A 31 -0.72 6.51 9.30
C HIS A 31 0.35 6.01 8.33
N LEU A 32 0.15 4.84 7.74
CA LEU A 32 1.10 4.17 6.85
C LEU A 32 0.41 3.73 5.56
N THR A 33 1.21 3.64 4.50
CA THR A 33 0.80 3.04 3.22
C THR A 33 1.66 1.82 2.95
N SER A 34 1.02 0.67 2.71
CA SER A 34 1.70 -0.51 2.17
C SER A 34 1.52 -0.57 0.66
N GLY A 35 2.51 -1.16 -0.01
CA GLY A 35 2.49 -1.39 -1.45
C GLY A 35 2.88 -2.82 -1.77
N LEU A 36 2.19 -3.44 -2.74
CA LEU A 36 2.52 -4.75 -3.28
C LEU A 36 2.70 -4.66 -4.79
N LEU A 37 3.79 -5.25 -5.28
CA LEU A 37 4.10 -5.39 -6.69
C LEU A 37 4.11 -6.88 -7.06
N PHE A 38 3.34 -7.26 -8.08
CA PHE A 38 3.34 -8.63 -8.58
C PHE A 38 3.22 -8.69 -10.11
N PRO A 39 3.84 -9.71 -10.75
CA PRO A 39 3.78 -9.86 -12.20
C PRO A 39 2.38 -10.27 -12.65
N LEU A 40 1.88 -9.63 -13.71
CA LEU A 40 0.67 -10.05 -14.40
C LEU A 40 1.02 -11.21 -15.33
N SER A 41 0.57 -12.41 -14.94
CA SER A 41 0.90 -13.68 -15.61
C SER A 41 -0.22 -14.10 -16.58
N HIS A 42 -0.09 -15.28 -17.19
CA HIS A 42 -1.15 -15.92 -18.03
C HIS A 42 -1.57 -15.16 -19.29
N GLY A 43 -0.66 -14.41 -19.91
CA GLY A 43 -0.90 -13.82 -21.22
C GLY A 43 -1.76 -12.56 -21.23
N VAL A 44 -1.91 -11.91 -20.06
CA VAL A 44 -2.50 -10.57 -19.95
C VAL A 44 -1.81 -9.61 -20.93
N LYS A 45 -2.62 -8.86 -21.67
CA LYS A 45 -2.17 -7.85 -22.64
C LYS A 45 -2.55 -6.46 -22.14
N VAL A 46 -1.89 -5.45 -22.69
CA VAL A 46 -2.16 -4.04 -22.38
C VAL A 46 -3.62 -3.68 -22.68
N ASP A 47 -4.21 -4.24 -23.74
CA ASP A 47 -5.62 -4.00 -24.09
C ASP A 47 -6.60 -4.49 -23.02
N ASP A 48 -6.24 -5.53 -22.25
CA ASP A 48 -7.07 -6.06 -21.16
C ASP A 48 -7.08 -5.14 -19.94
N LEU A 49 -6.12 -4.21 -19.83
CA LEU A 49 -5.96 -3.27 -18.73
C LEU A 49 -6.61 -1.90 -19.00
N LYS A 50 -7.26 -1.74 -20.16
CA LYS A 50 -7.97 -0.50 -20.49
C LYS A 50 -9.18 -0.36 -19.57
N CYS A 51 -9.23 0.72 -18.80
CA CYS A 51 -10.46 1.13 -18.14
C CYS A 51 -11.49 1.54 -19.19
N LEU A 52 -12.76 1.23 -18.94
CA LEU A 52 -13.84 1.89 -19.67
C LEU A 52 -13.76 3.38 -19.33
N GLU A 53 -13.83 4.23 -20.35
CA GLU A 53 -14.18 5.63 -20.10
C GLU A 53 -15.56 5.64 -19.46
N ASP A 54 -15.69 6.33 -18.33
CA ASP A 54 -16.80 6.25 -17.38
C ASP A 54 -18.20 6.25 -18.05
N LEU A 55 -19.12 5.46 -17.47
CA LEU A 55 -20.57 5.54 -17.73
C LEU A 55 -21.19 6.73 -17.01
#